data_AF-A0A913YS03-F1
#
_entry.id   AF-A0A913YS03-F1
#
_cell.length_a   1.000
_cell.length_b   1.000
_cell.length_c   1.000
_cell.angle_alpha   90.00
_cell.angle_beta   90.00
_cell.angle_gamma   90.00
#
_symmetry.space_group_name_H-M   'P 1'
#
loop_
_entity.id
_entity.type
_entity.pdbx_description
1 polymer ?
#
loop_
_entity_poly.entity_id
_entity_poly.type
_entity_poly.pdbx_seq_one_letter_code
_entity_poly.pdbx_strand_id
1 'polypeptide(L)'
;MNGLAERYVGHFKKKTTQMKANEEPLQERLDKFLFTYRITPTIVGKKRFDLLRQRSMELKQQVKIFQDNSDFEAEFKPNQAVFVMNFGKGGKWLPGVVLKEISLRNYEVQVEDFIWKRHCTQMRSSKSSRQCRHNSKIARQAYRGHKSL
;
A
#
# COMPACT_ATOMS: atom_id res chain seq x y z
N MET A 1 -3.26 2.45 4.36
CA MET A 1 -3.72 1.21 3.69
C MET A 1 -3.24 0.00 4.47
N ASN A 2 -4.06 -1.05 4.59
CA ASN A 2 -3.76 -2.26 5.39
C ASN A 2 -3.44 -3.49 4.53
N GLY A 3 -2.88 -3.28 3.33
CA GLY A 3 -2.70 -4.34 2.32
C GLY A 3 -1.81 -5.52 2.76
N LEU A 4 -0.89 -5.33 3.72
CA LEU A 4 -0.12 -6.43 4.29
C LEU A 4 -0.99 -7.37 5.15
N ALA A 5 -1.87 -6.79 5.97
CA ALA A 5 -2.81 -7.55 6.78
C ALA A 5 -3.85 -8.28 5.92
N GLU A 6 -4.38 -7.60 4.90
CA GLU A 6 -5.34 -8.20 3.95
C GLU A 6 -4.74 -9.39 3.20
N ARG A 7 -3.51 -9.25 2.68
CA ARG A 7 -2.78 -10.35 2.04
C ARG A 7 -2.55 -11.53 2.99
N TYR A 8 -2.20 -11.24 4.25
CA TYR A 8 -2.05 -12.28 5.27
C TYR A 8 -3.37 -13.02 5.52
N VAL A 9 -4.48 -12.30 5.70
CA VAL A 9 -5.81 -12.89 5.92
C VAL A 9 -6.23 -13.75 4.73
N GLY A 10 -6.01 -13.28 3.50
CA GLY A 10 -6.28 -14.05 2.29
C GLY A 10 -5.44 -15.35 2.24
N HIS A 11 -4.15 -15.25 2.55
CA HIS A 11 -3.26 -16.42 2.61
C HIS A 11 -3.70 -17.41 3.71
N PHE A 12 -4.06 -16.91 4.89
CA PHE A 12 -4.57 -17.71 6.01
C PHE A 12 -5.81 -18.50 5.60
N LYS A 13 -6.85 -17.82 5.12
CA LYS A 13 -8.12 -18.46 4.69
C LYS A 13 -7.88 -19.51 3.61
N LYS A 14 -7.05 -19.20 2.61
CA LYS A 14 -6.74 -20.13 1.51
C LYS A 14 -6.07 -21.41 2.05
N LYS A 15 -5.05 -21.27 2.89
CA LYS A 15 -4.30 -22.41 3.43
C LYS A 15 -5.12 -23.25 4.40
N THR A 16 -5.89 -22.63 5.29
CA THR A 16 -6.75 -23.38 6.22
C THR A 16 -7.85 -24.10 5.47
N THR A 17 -8.44 -23.52 4.42
CA THR A 17 -9.45 -24.20 3.58
C THR A 17 -8.86 -25.38 2.79
N GLN A 18 -7.60 -25.30 2.36
CA GLN A 18 -6.91 -26.41 1.69
C GLN A 18 -6.62 -27.59 2.62
N MET A 19 -6.46 -27.36 3.93
CA MET A 19 -6.35 -28.41 4.93
C MET A 19 -7.76 -29.00 5.15
N LYS A 20 -7.97 -30.26 4.75
CA LYS A 20 -9.29 -30.90 4.73
C LYS A 20 -9.95 -30.86 6.11
N ALA A 21 -11.16 -30.30 6.17
CA ALA A 21 -11.89 -30.11 7.43
C ALA A 21 -12.35 -31.42 8.10
N ASN A 22 -12.42 -32.52 7.34
CA ASN A 22 -12.93 -33.82 7.80
C ASN A 22 -11.83 -34.76 8.32
N GLU A 23 -10.55 -34.41 8.11
CA GLU A 23 -9.42 -35.27 8.49
C GLU A 23 -8.76 -34.82 9.79
N GLU A 24 -8.89 -33.55 10.18
CA GLU A 24 -8.17 -32.99 11.33
C GLU A 24 -8.99 -31.94 12.09
N PRO A 25 -8.88 -31.90 13.44
CA PRO A 25 -9.50 -30.87 14.25
C PRO A 25 -8.96 -29.48 13.89
N LEU A 26 -9.77 -28.43 14.12
CA LEU A 26 -9.43 -27.04 13.79
C LEU A 26 -8.09 -26.61 14.41
N GLN A 27 -7.83 -27.00 15.65
CA GLN A 27 -6.63 -26.60 16.38
C GLN A 27 -5.35 -27.09 15.68
N GLU A 28 -5.34 -28.34 15.23
CA GLU A 28 -4.19 -28.93 14.55
C GLU A 28 -3.92 -28.24 13.19
N ARG A 29 -4.98 -27.87 12.48
CA ARG A 29 -4.89 -27.10 11.23
C ARG A 29 -4.30 -25.71 11.47
N LEU A 30 -4.68 -25.06 12.58
CA LEU A 30 -4.10 -23.77 12.98
C LEU A 30 -2.63 -23.91 13.33
N ASP A 31 -2.27 -24.93 14.12
CA ASP A 31 -0.89 -25.16 14.54
C ASP A 31 0.02 -25.47 13.35
N LYS A 32 -0.42 -26.35 12.44
CA LYS A 32 0.29 -26.64 11.18
C LYS A 32 0.45 -25.38 10.33
N PHE A 33 -0.63 -24.62 10.11
CA PHE A 33 -0.56 -23.37 9.36
C PHE A 33 0.46 -22.41 9.97
N LEU A 34 0.35 -22.14 11.27
CA LEU A 34 1.17 -21.16 11.96
C LEU A 34 2.63 -21.61 11.99
N PHE A 35 2.88 -22.90 12.20
CA PHE A 35 4.22 -23.47 12.14
C PHE A 35 4.83 -23.26 10.76
N THR A 36 4.20 -23.76 9.69
CA THR A 36 4.67 -23.60 8.31
C THR A 36 4.88 -22.12 7.98
N TYR A 37 3.92 -21.26 8.32
CA TYR A 37 4.02 -19.83 8.09
C TYR A 37 5.26 -19.23 8.76
N ARG A 38 5.50 -19.51 10.04
CA ARG A 38 6.63 -18.94 10.80
C ARG A 38 7.99 -19.42 10.30
N ILE A 39 8.10 -20.67 9.85
CA ILE A 39 9.37 -21.24 9.38
C ILE A 39 9.66 -21.00 7.90
N THR A 40 8.66 -20.69 7.08
CA THR A 40 8.87 -20.41 5.65
C THR A 40 9.72 -19.15 5.50
N PRO A 41 10.87 -19.23 4.79
CA PRO A 41 11.69 -18.07 4.50
C PRO A 41 10.91 -16.98 3.77
N THR A 42 11.17 -15.73 4.15
CA THR A 42 10.63 -14.55 3.44
C THR A 42 11.46 -14.29 2.19
N ILE A 43 11.06 -13.32 1.35
CA ILE A 43 11.85 -12.86 0.19
C ILE A 43 13.30 -12.45 0.54
N VAL A 44 13.57 -12.13 1.82
CA VAL A 44 14.88 -11.76 2.37
C VAL A 44 15.67 -13.01 2.85
N GLY A 45 15.18 -14.22 2.61
CA GLY A 45 15.81 -15.48 3.02
C GLY A 45 15.72 -15.81 4.52
N LYS A 46 15.35 -14.85 5.38
CA LYS A 46 15.12 -15.06 6.81
C LYS A 46 13.74 -15.65 7.11
N LYS A 47 13.63 -16.52 8.12
CA LYS A 47 12.33 -17.01 8.59
C LYS A 47 11.57 -15.88 9.25
N ARG A 48 10.24 -15.89 9.13
CA ARG A 48 9.40 -14.86 9.78
C ARG A 48 9.56 -14.86 11.30
N PHE A 49 9.83 -16.01 11.90
CA PHE A 49 10.15 -16.12 13.32
C PHE A 49 11.42 -15.37 13.73
N ASP A 50 12.47 -15.45 12.91
CA ASP A 50 13.75 -14.79 13.18
C ASP A 50 13.58 -13.27 13.15
N LEU A 51 12.75 -12.77 12.22
CA LEU A 51 12.41 -11.34 12.14
C LEU A 51 11.63 -10.85 13.37
N LEU A 52 10.75 -11.69 13.94
CA LEU A 52 10.02 -11.36 15.18
C LEU A 52 10.97 -11.27 16.38
N ARG A 53 11.93 -12.22 16.47
CA ARG A 53 12.95 -12.24 17.54
C ARG A 53 13.96 -11.10 17.41
N GLN A 54 14.35 -10.72 16.18
CA GLN A 54 15.24 -9.59 15.93
C GLN A 54 14.58 -8.27 16.32
N ARG A 55 13.30 -8.08 15.99
CA ARG A 55 12.54 -6.89 16.40
C ARG A 55 12.48 -6.68 17.92
N SER A 56 12.35 -7.74 18.72
CA SER A 56 12.36 -7.59 20.19
C SER A 56 13.70 -7.10 20.73
N MET A 57 14.82 -7.32 20.01
CA MET A 57 16.15 -6.82 20.40
C MET A 57 16.45 -5.43 19.83
N GLU A 58 15.81 -5.05 18.72
CA GLU A 58 16.09 -3.82 17.95
C GLU A 58 15.11 -2.65 18.22
N LEU A 59 14.28 -2.71 19.27
CA LEU A 59 13.29 -1.67 19.64
C LEU A 59 13.86 -0.24 19.84
N LYS A 60 15.17 -0.01 19.63
CA LYS A 60 15.83 1.29 19.71
C LYS A 60 16.00 2.03 18.38
N GLN A 61 15.79 1.41 17.22
CA GLN A 61 15.99 2.11 15.94
C GLN A 61 14.66 2.32 15.24
N GLN A 62 14.11 3.53 15.41
CA GLN A 62 12.92 4.00 14.72
C GLN A 62 13.10 3.79 13.21
N VAL A 63 12.34 2.85 12.66
CA VAL A 63 12.44 2.50 11.26
C VAL A 63 11.80 3.62 10.45
N LYS A 64 12.63 4.51 9.89
CA LYS A 64 12.24 5.40 8.79
C LYS A 64 11.99 4.54 7.54
N ILE A 65 10.90 3.77 7.54
CA ILE A 65 10.39 3.11 6.32
C ILE A 65 9.55 4.13 5.56
N PHE A 66 10.16 5.23 5.16
CA PHE A 66 9.65 5.96 4.01
C PHE A 66 10.51 5.48 2.86
N GLN A 67 9.96 4.56 2.06
CA GLN A 67 10.53 4.28 0.75
C GLN A 67 10.72 5.62 0.05
N ASP A 68 11.92 5.82 -0.47
CA ASP A 68 12.28 6.97 -1.27
C ASP A 68 11.22 7.13 -2.38
N ASN A 69 10.38 8.16 -2.25
CA ASN A 69 9.38 8.53 -3.26
C ASN A 69 9.92 9.72 -4.07
N SER A 70 11.23 9.77 -4.29
CA SER A 70 11.93 10.85 -5.00
C SER A 70 11.39 11.09 -6.41
N ASP A 71 10.79 10.07 -7.05
CA ASP A 71 10.22 10.16 -8.39
C ASP A 71 8.68 10.36 -8.43
N PHE A 72 8.00 10.51 -7.29
CA PHE A 72 6.54 10.63 -7.29
C PHE A 72 6.08 12.07 -7.11
N GLU A 73 5.60 12.68 -8.20
CA GLU A 73 4.96 13.99 -8.15
C GLU A 73 3.50 13.88 -7.69
N ALA A 74 3.02 14.89 -6.96
CA ALA A 74 1.64 14.93 -6.51
C ALA A 74 0.68 15.00 -7.71
N GLU A 75 -0.29 14.08 -7.74
CA GLU A 75 -1.25 13.95 -8.86
C GLU A 75 -2.35 15.02 -8.84
N PHE A 76 -2.65 15.58 -7.67
CA PHE A 76 -3.70 16.59 -7.46
C PHE A 76 -3.12 17.80 -6.74
N LYS A 77 -3.54 19.00 -7.13
CA LYS A 77 -3.11 20.25 -6.50
C LYS A 77 -4.15 20.79 -5.51
N PRO A 78 -3.74 21.59 -4.52
CA PRO A 78 -4.68 22.36 -3.69
C PRO A 78 -5.64 23.18 -4.56
N ASN A 79 -6.88 23.34 -4.08
CA ASN A 79 -8.01 23.99 -4.73
C ASN A 79 -8.51 23.32 -6.03
N GLN A 80 -8.05 22.10 -6.35
CA GLN A 80 -8.55 21.34 -7.50
C GLN A 80 -9.88 20.65 -7.17
N ALA A 81 -10.87 20.78 -8.07
CA ALA A 81 -12.13 20.04 -8.00
C ALA A 81 -11.93 18.56 -8.39
N VAL A 82 -12.35 17.67 -7.51
CA VAL A 82 -12.16 16.23 -7.60
C VAL A 82 -13.43 15.49 -7.20
N PHE A 83 -13.56 14.25 -7.65
CA PHE A 83 -14.52 13.29 -7.12
C PHE A 83 -13.83 12.34 -6.16
N VAL A 84 -14.43 12.11 -5.01
CA VAL A 84 -13.91 11.27 -3.95
C VAL A 84 -14.79 10.05 -3.75
N MET A 85 -14.17 8.89 -3.55
CA MET A 85 -14.90 7.66 -3.26
C MET A 85 -15.58 7.72 -1.89
N ASN A 86 -16.89 7.47 -1.89
CA ASN A 86 -17.69 7.29 -0.70
C ASN A 86 -17.74 5.81 -0.29
N PHE A 87 -17.49 5.52 0.99
CA PHE A 87 -17.58 4.18 1.58
C PHE A 87 -18.86 3.97 2.41
N GLY A 88 -19.65 5.03 2.61
CA GLY A 88 -20.91 4.99 3.33
C GLY A 88 -22.10 4.69 2.42
N LYS A 89 -23.29 5.02 2.90
CA LYS A 89 -24.53 4.96 2.11
C LYS A 89 -24.57 6.13 1.13
N GLY A 90 -25.16 5.92 -0.05
CA GLY A 90 -25.35 6.94 -1.07
C GLY A 90 -24.49 6.75 -2.33
N GLY A 91 -24.29 7.83 -3.08
CA GLY A 91 -23.52 7.82 -4.32
C GLY A 91 -22.05 7.44 -4.09
N LYS A 92 -21.51 6.57 -4.96
CA LYS A 92 -20.13 6.05 -4.84
C LYS A 92 -19.05 7.13 -5.01
N TRP A 93 -19.33 8.19 -5.75
CA TRP A 93 -18.42 9.30 -6.00
C TRP A 93 -19.09 10.59 -5.59
N LEU A 94 -18.47 11.32 -4.68
CA LEU A 94 -18.96 12.61 -4.21
C LEU A 94 -18.03 13.73 -4.72
N PRO A 95 -18.58 14.86 -5.17
CA PRO A 95 -17.76 16.00 -5.55
C PRO A 95 -17.08 16.61 -4.32
N GLY A 96 -15.87 17.12 -4.48
CA GLY A 96 -15.12 17.78 -3.42
C GLY A 96 -13.97 18.62 -3.97
N VAL A 97 -13.31 19.36 -3.09
CA VAL A 97 -12.18 20.24 -3.43
C VAL A 97 -10.98 19.87 -2.58
N VAL A 98 -9.82 19.69 -3.20
CA VAL A 98 -8.58 19.39 -2.48
C VAL A 98 -8.18 20.61 -1.65
N LEU A 99 -8.08 20.45 -0.33
CA LEU A 99 -7.62 21.52 0.57
C LEU A 99 -6.10 21.57 0.62
N LYS A 100 -5.48 20.41 0.91
CA LYS A 100 -4.03 20.31 1.02
C LYS A 100 -3.53 18.90 0.78
N GLU A 101 -2.25 18.82 0.41
CA GLU A 101 -1.51 17.57 0.30
C GLU A 101 -0.93 17.23 1.68
N ILE A 102 -1.29 16.07 2.24
CA ILE A 102 -0.66 15.56 3.48
C ILE A 102 0.62 14.80 3.12
N SER A 103 0.58 14.07 2.01
CA SER A 103 1.72 13.36 1.44
C SER A 103 1.51 13.20 -0.07
N LEU A 104 2.54 12.74 -0.79
CA LEU A 104 2.50 12.51 -2.25
C LEU A 104 1.34 11.66 -2.78
N ARG A 105 0.64 10.94 -1.89
CA ARG A 105 -0.54 10.13 -2.24
C ARG A 105 -1.73 10.37 -1.32
N ASN A 106 -1.61 11.16 -0.27
CA ASN A 106 -2.69 11.40 0.69
C ASN A 106 -3.05 12.88 0.71
N TYR A 107 -4.33 13.16 0.56
CA TYR A 107 -4.87 14.51 0.46
C TYR A 107 -5.97 14.72 1.49
N GLU A 108 -6.11 15.96 1.97
CA GLU A 108 -7.34 16.41 2.61
C GLU A 108 -8.23 17.02 1.55
N VAL A 109 -9.47 16.53 1.48
CA VAL A 109 -10.47 16.98 0.52
C VAL A 109 -11.70 17.41 1.29
N GLN A 110 -12.20 18.60 0.99
CA GLN A 110 -13.49 19.06 1.49
C GLN A 110 -14.60 18.47 0.64
N VAL A 111 -15.50 17.74 1.28
CA VAL A 111 -16.70 17.16 0.67
C VAL A 111 -17.87 17.67 1.51
N GLU A 112 -18.70 18.51 0.92
CA GLU A 112 -19.76 19.24 1.66
C GLU A 112 -19.15 19.99 2.86
N ASP A 113 -19.64 19.72 4.07
CA ASP A 113 -19.16 20.35 5.31
C ASP A 113 -18.06 19.54 6.02
N PHE A 114 -17.61 18.43 5.44
CA PHE A 114 -16.66 17.52 6.07
C PHE A 114 -15.31 17.49 5.36
N ILE A 115 -14.24 17.36 6.15
CA ILE A 115 -12.88 17.17 5.64
C ILE A 115 -12.52 15.69 5.69
N TRP A 116 -12.22 15.12 4.52
CA TRP A 116 -11.88 13.72 4.37
C TRP A 116 -10.41 13.54 4.02
N LYS A 117 -9.75 12.59 4.67
CA LYS A 117 -8.40 12.14 4.30
C LYS A 117 -8.49 11.00 3.28
N ARG A 118 -7.90 11.19 2.10
CA ARG A 118 -8.07 10.25 0.98
C ARG A 118 -6.77 9.98 0.24
N HIS A 119 -6.62 8.74 -0.21
CA HIS A 119 -5.51 8.33 -1.06
C HIS A 119 -5.80 8.71 -2.52
N CYS A 120 -4.79 9.01 -3.35
CA CYS A 120 -4.97 9.41 -4.77
C CYS A 120 -5.85 8.41 -5.55
N THR A 121 -5.68 7.11 -5.33
CA THR A 121 -6.51 6.03 -5.94
C THR A 121 -8.01 6.12 -5.62
N GLN A 122 -8.36 6.79 -4.52
CA GLN A 122 -9.74 7.03 -4.08
C GLN A 122 -10.28 8.38 -4.57
N MET A 123 -9.54 9.08 -5.42
CA MET A 123 -9.87 10.38 -5.98
C MET A 123 -9.86 10.31 -7.51
N ARG A 124 -10.61 11.18 -8.17
CA ARG A 124 -10.67 11.31 -9.63
C ARG A 124 -10.81 12.76 -10.01
N SER A 125 -10.16 13.18 -11.10
CA SER A 125 -10.35 14.54 -11.62
C SER A 125 -11.76 14.73 -12.13
N SER A 126 -12.42 15.81 -11.71
CA SER A 126 -13.64 16.29 -12.35
C SER A 126 -13.24 16.87 -13.70
N LYS A 127 -13.61 16.24 -14.82
CA LYS A 127 -13.10 16.65 -16.14
C LYS A 127 -13.62 18.03 -16.55
N SER A 128 -12.81 19.07 -16.28
CA SER A 128 -12.85 20.40 -16.92
C SER A 128 -11.47 21.09 -16.97
N SER A 129 -10.38 20.35 -16.81
CA SER A 129 -9.05 20.82 -17.19
C SER A 129 -8.44 19.84 -18.18
N ARG A 130 -8.32 20.28 -19.43
CA ARG A 130 -7.42 19.67 -20.41
C ARG A 130 -6.01 19.76 -19.81
N GLN A 131 -5.32 18.64 -19.63
CA GLN A 131 -4.10 18.29 -20.40
C GLN A 131 -3.35 17.09 -19.78
N CYS A 132 -2.65 16.40 -20.68
CA CYS A 132 -1.40 15.66 -20.47
C CYS A 132 -1.44 14.36 -19.67
N ARG A 133 -1.78 13.29 -20.38
CA ARG A 133 -1.08 12.01 -20.20
C ARG A 133 0.42 12.26 -20.44
N HIS A 134 1.26 12.16 -19.42
CA HIS A 134 2.69 11.97 -19.65
C HIS A 134 3.05 10.50 -19.43
N ASN A 135 3.36 9.84 -20.54
CA ASN A 135 3.99 8.52 -20.58
C ASN A 135 5.36 8.63 -19.90
N SER A 136 5.62 7.76 -18.93
CA SER A 136 6.99 7.49 -18.49
C SER A 136 7.76 6.81 -19.63
N LYS A 137 8.37 7.59 -20.53
CA LYS A 137 9.42 7.07 -21.40
C LYS A 137 10.65 6.84 -20.53
N ILE A 138 11.05 5.58 -20.48
CA ILE A 138 12.27 5.05 -19.89
C ILE A 138 13.47 5.88 -20.39
N ALA A 139 14.09 6.65 -19.51
CA ALA A 139 15.42 7.20 -19.74
C ALA A 139 16.47 6.16 -19.33
N ARG A 140 16.79 5.23 -20.23
CA ARG A 140 18.01 4.41 -20.15
C ARG A 140 18.98 4.91 -21.20
N GLN A 141 19.72 5.97 -20.89
CA GLN A 141 21.01 6.25 -21.53
C GLN A 141 21.71 7.41 -20.83
N ALA A 142 22.67 7.07 -19.96
CA ALA A 142 23.97 7.76 -19.81
C ALA A 142 24.69 7.25 -18.55
N TYR A 143 25.24 6.05 -18.61
CA TYR A 143 26.52 5.82 -17.93
C TYR A 143 27.57 5.72 -19.03
N ARG A 144 28.15 6.89 -19.33
CA ARG A 144 29.37 7.03 -20.13
C ARG A 144 30.49 6.22 -19.48
N GLY A 145 31.29 5.60 -20.32
CA GLY A 145 32.45 4.83 -19.91
C GLY A 145 33.53 5.66 -19.21
N HIS A 146 34.30 4.96 -18.39
CA HIS A 146 35.69 5.27 -18.11
C HIS A 146 36.39 3.95 -17.68
N LYS A 147 37.01 3.28 -18.65
CA LYS A 147 38.09 2.31 -18.41
C LYS A 147 39.10 2.52 -19.53
N SER A 148 40.12 3.32 -19.25
CA SER A 148 41.39 3.30 -19.95
C SER A 148 42.29 2.27 -19.25
N LEU A 149 42.77 1.32 -20.04
CA LEU A 149 43.99 0.55 -19.78
C LEU A 149 45.21 1.46 -19.98
#